data_AF-A0A7X8X5N4-F1
#
_entry.id   AF-A0A7X8X5N4-F1
#
_cell.length_a   1.000
_cell.length_b   1.000
_cell.length_c   1.000
_cell.angle_alpha   90.00
_cell.angle_beta   90.00
_cell.angle_gamma   90.00
#
_symmetry.space_group_name_H-M   'P 1'
#
loop_
_entity.id
_entity.type
_entity.pdbx_description
1 polymer ?
#
loop_
_entity_poly.entity_id
_entity_poly.type
_entity_poly.pdbx_seq_one_letter_code
_entity_poly.pdbx_strand_id
1 'polypeptide(L)'
;SFTNDQRILDQAHKDLRRARTAGMSIIPTTTGAAKAVALVLPELKGKLNGFAMRVPTPNVSVVDLVAELEVNTSVEEINGALKAAAENELKGVLGYSEEPLVSKDYNGDPRSSIVDALSTMVMEDNLVKVVSWYDNEWGYSCRVVDLAAYVGERL
;
A
#
# COMPACT_ATOMS: atom_id res chain seq x y z
N SER A 1 0.45 9.65 1.84
CA SER A 1 -0.08 11.03 1.90
C SER A 1 -0.81 11.31 3.22
N PHE A 2 -1.04 12.60 3.51
CA PHE A 2 -2.10 13.02 4.43
C PHE A 2 -3.45 13.01 3.69
N THR A 3 -4.55 13.16 4.43
CA THR A 3 -5.93 13.09 3.95
C THR A 3 -6.74 14.23 4.55
N ASN A 4 -7.99 14.38 4.12
CA ASN A 4 -8.94 15.36 4.68
C ASN A 4 -9.24 15.19 6.19
N ASP A 5 -8.81 14.10 6.81
CA ASP A 5 -8.95 13.89 8.24
C ASP A 5 -7.87 14.64 9.06
N GLN A 6 -6.68 14.89 8.51
CA GLN A 6 -5.62 15.63 9.22
C GLN A 6 -5.87 17.15 9.15
N ARG A 7 -5.36 17.89 10.14
CA ARG A 7 -5.64 19.32 10.29
C ARG A 7 -4.63 20.20 9.55
N ILE A 8 -5.10 21.27 8.91
CA ILE A 8 -4.25 22.25 8.21
C ILE A 8 -3.39 23.04 9.20
N LEU A 9 -3.93 23.35 10.38
CA LEU A 9 -3.24 23.93 11.53
C LEU A 9 -3.62 23.15 12.78
N ASP A 10 -2.90 23.36 13.88
CA ASP A 10 -3.21 22.67 15.14
C ASP A 10 -4.68 22.95 15.57
N GLN A 11 -5.48 21.88 15.63
CA GLN A 11 -6.92 21.95 15.93
C GLN A 11 -7.40 20.71 16.67
N ALA A 12 -8.42 20.85 17.51
CA ALA A 12 -8.99 19.74 18.29
C ALA A 12 -9.31 18.49 17.42
N HIS A 13 -8.89 17.34 17.94
CA HIS A 13 -9.15 16.02 17.36
C HIS A 13 -9.08 14.96 18.49
N LYS A 14 -9.88 13.89 18.38
CA LYS A 14 -9.93 12.81 19.40
C LYS A 14 -8.60 12.08 19.57
N ASP A 15 -7.86 11.97 18.49
CA ASP A 15 -6.45 11.55 18.46
C ASP A 15 -5.58 12.81 18.44
N LEU A 16 -4.86 13.06 19.54
CA LEU A 16 -4.02 14.24 19.72
C LEU A 16 -2.84 14.33 18.74
N ARG A 17 -2.40 13.20 18.14
CA ARG A 17 -1.38 13.24 17.09
C ARG A 17 -1.95 13.82 15.81
N ARG A 18 -3.20 13.49 15.48
CA ARG A 18 -3.93 14.02 14.32
C ARG A 18 -4.46 15.44 14.53
N ALA A 19 -4.38 15.95 15.76
CA ALA A 19 -4.65 17.35 16.05
C ALA A 19 -3.55 18.30 15.55
N ARG A 20 -2.37 17.77 15.17
CA ARG A 20 -1.21 18.57 14.75
C ARG A 20 -1.25 18.89 13.24
N THR A 21 -0.62 19.99 12.89
CA THR A 21 -0.49 20.52 11.52
C THR A 21 0.08 19.50 10.53
N ALA A 22 -0.75 19.07 9.57
CA ALA A 22 -0.44 17.99 8.62
C ALA A 22 0.75 18.31 7.70
N GLY A 23 0.84 19.56 7.23
CA GLY A 23 1.87 19.99 6.28
C GLY A 23 3.27 20.13 6.88
N MET A 24 3.43 19.93 8.19
CA MET A 24 4.68 20.16 8.91
C MET A 24 5.11 18.96 9.76
N SER A 25 4.44 17.82 9.65
CA SER A 25 4.68 16.70 10.56
C SER A 25 4.55 15.35 9.88
N ILE A 26 5.39 14.41 10.31
CA ILE A 26 5.16 12.98 10.14
C ILE A 26 4.32 12.53 11.33
N ILE A 27 3.08 12.12 11.08
CA ILE A 27 2.09 11.84 12.13
C ILE A 27 1.81 10.33 12.18
N PRO A 28 2.31 9.62 13.21
CA PRO A 28 1.96 8.21 13.41
C PRO A 28 0.48 8.06 13.78
N THR A 29 -0.18 7.07 13.18
CA THR A 29 -1.59 6.77 13.44
C THR A 29 -1.85 5.26 13.35
N THR A 30 -2.96 4.83 13.94
CA THR A 30 -3.39 3.43 13.85
C THR A 30 -3.97 3.15 12.47
N THR A 31 -3.89 1.89 12.03
CA THR A 31 -4.46 1.46 10.75
C THR A 31 -5.34 0.22 10.95
N GLY A 32 -6.44 0.16 10.19
CA GLY A 32 -7.30 -1.01 10.10
C GLY A 32 -6.81 -2.03 9.07
N ALA A 33 -5.79 -1.72 8.27
CA ALA A 33 -5.40 -2.50 7.09
C ALA A 33 -5.09 -3.97 7.43
N ALA A 34 -4.28 -4.23 8.47
CA ALA A 34 -3.95 -5.59 8.87
C ALA A 34 -5.19 -6.42 9.28
N LYS A 35 -6.16 -5.79 9.96
CA LYS A 35 -7.43 -6.43 10.32
C LYS A 35 -8.28 -6.71 9.08
N ALA A 36 -8.30 -5.78 8.12
CA ALA A 36 -9.04 -5.94 6.87
C ALA A 36 -8.44 -7.06 5.99
N VAL A 37 -7.11 -7.17 5.91
CA VAL A 37 -6.45 -8.27 5.19
C VAL A 37 -6.86 -9.62 5.76
N ALA A 38 -6.92 -9.76 7.08
CA ALA A 38 -7.38 -11.00 7.73
C ALA A 38 -8.87 -11.36 7.45
N LEU A 39 -9.69 -10.42 6.96
CA LEU A 39 -11.08 -10.72 6.56
C LEU A 39 -11.15 -11.29 5.14
N VAL A 40 -10.24 -10.88 4.25
CA VAL A 40 -10.20 -11.33 2.85
C VAL A 40 -9.28 -12.53 2.65
N LEU A 41 -8.25 -12.68 3.49
CA LEU A 41 -7.28 -13.77 3.51
C LEU A 41 -7.24 -14.36 4.95
N PRO A 42 -8.19 -15.24 5.31
CA PRO A 42 -8.33 -15.77 6.68
C PRO A 42 -7.08 -16.49 7.20
N GLU A 43 -6.30 -17.09 6.32
CA GLU A 43 -5.02 -17.77 6.61
C GLU A 43 -3.94 -16.81 7.14
N LEU A 44 -4.10 -15.49 6.93
CA LEU A 44 -3.22 -14.45 7.46
C LEU A 44 -3.69 -13.88 8.80
N LYS A 45 -4.79 -14.39 9.37
CA LYS A 45 -5.33 -13.92 10.64
C LYS A 45 -4.31 -14.10 11.78
N GLY A 46 -3.95 -12.99 12.41
CA GLY A 46 -2.96 -12.96 13.49
C GLY A 46 -1.50 -12.97 13.02
N LYS A 47 -1.24 -13.10 11.71
CA LYS A 47 0.11 -13.08 11.13
C LYS A 47 0.58 -11.69 10.70
N LEU A 48 -0.36 -10.75 10.48
CA LEU A 48 -0.05 -9.38 10.06
C LEU A 48 -0.44 -8.35 11.12
N ASN A 49 0.40 -7.35 11.30
CA ASN A 49 0.15 -6.18 12.12
C ASN A 49 0.87 -4.96 11.53
N GLY A 50 0.50 -3.75 11.94
CA GLY A 50 1.16 -2.54 11.47
C GLY A 50 0.57 -1.25 12.00
N PHE A 51 1.19 -0.15 11.61
CA PHE A 51 0.73 1.21 11.85
C PHE A 51 0.91 2.03 10.57
N ALA A 52 0.43 3.28 10.57
CA ALA A 52 0.60 4.18 9.44
C ALA A 52 1.30 5.47 9.87
N MET A 53 1.98 6.11 8.93
CA MET A 53 2.51 7.46 9.09
C MET A 53 1.90 8.36 8.03
N ARG A 54 1.29 9.47 8.46
CA ARG A 54 0.86 10.53 7.56
C ARG A 54 2.04 11.46 7.36
N VAL A 55 2.40 11.69 6.11
CA VAL A 55 3.52 12.56 5.71
C VAL A 55 3.01 13.74 4.89
N PRO A 56 3.74 14.87 4.81
CA PRO A 56 3.35 16.08 4.08
C PRO A 56 3.29 15.96 2.54
N THR A 57 2.76 14.86 2.01
CA THR A 57 2.44 14.69 0.58
C THR A 57 0.91 14.67 0.40
N PRO A 58 0.37 15.39 -0.58
CA PRO A 58 -1.08 15.54 -0.74
C PRO A 58 -1.75 14.29 -1.33
N ASN A 59 -1.03 13.52 -2.13
CA ASN A 59 -1.52 12.29 -2.73
C ASN A 59 -0.37 11.27 -2.89
N VAL A 60 -0.75 10.06 -3.29
CA VAL A 60 0.07 8.86 -3.36
C VAL A 60 0.56 8.41 -1.99
N SER A 61 0.45 7.12 -1.78
CA SER A 61 0.86 6.43 -0.58
C SER A 61 1.71 5.23 -0.92
N VAL A 62 2.38 4.69 0.08
CA VAL A 62 3.27 3.55 -0.05
C VAL A 62 2.99 2.57 1.08
N VAL A 63 3.06 1.28 0.77
CA VAL A 63 3.12 0.19 1.73
C VAL A 63 4.57 -0.27 1.81
N ASP A 64 5.03 -0.44 3.04
CA ASP A 64 6.31 -1.06 3.37
C ASP A 64 6.00 -2.36 4.12
N LEU A 65 5.96 -3.47 3.39
CA LEU A 65 5.62 -4.79 3.92
C LEU A 65 6.91 -5.51 4.31
N VAL A 66 7.05 -5.83 5.60
CA VAL A 66 8.07 -6.74 6.10
C VAL A 66 7.39 -8.06 6.48
N ALA A 67 7.90 -9.18 5.99
CA ALA A 67 7.34 -10.49 6.23
C ALA A 67 8.44 -11.54 6.36
N GLU A 68 8.24 -12.52 7.24
CA GLU A 68 9.05 -13.73 7.31
C GLU A 68 8.36 -14.82 6.48
N LEU A 69 9.10 -15.42 5.55
CA LEU A 69 8.62 -16.49 4.67
C LEU A 69 8.98 -17.85 5.25
N GLU A 70 8.14 -18.86 4.95
CA GLU A 70 8.38 -20.25 5.37
C GLU A 70 9.49 -20.94 4.53
N VAL A 71 9.89 -20.30 3.43
CA VAL A 71 10.92 -20.79 2.51
C VAL A 71 12.00 -19.73 2.33
N ASN A 72 13.23 -20.20 2.08
CA ASN A 72 14.31 -19.32 1.66
C ASN A 72 14.00 -18.75 0.27
N THR A 73 14.42 -17.51 0.04
CA THR A 73 14.19 -16.76 -1.19
C THR A 73 15.36 -15.82 -1.48
N SER A 74 15.43 -15.30 -2.71
CA SER A 74 16.28 -14.17 -3.09
C SER A 74 15.47 -12.95 -3.54
N VAL A 75 16.14 -11.80 -3.72
CA VAL A 75 15.52 -10.58 -4.30
C VAL A 75 15.00 -10.87 -5.71
N GLU A 76 15.75 -11.62 -6.51
CA GLU A 76 15.41 -12.00 -7.87
C GLU A 76 14.16 -12.88 -7.92
N GLU A 77 14.02 -13.83 -6.99
CA GLU A 77 12.84 -14.70 -6.90
C GLU A 77 11.59 -13.92 -6.51
N ILE A 78 11.68 -13.02 -5.53
CA ILE A 78 10.57 -12.15 -5.11
C ILE A 78 10.15 -11.23 -6.26
N ASN A 79 11.11 -10.51 -6.85
CA ASN A 79 10.82 -9.60 -7.96
C ASN A 79 10.28 -10.34 -9.18
N GLY A 80 10.82 -11.52 -9.49
CA GLY A 80 10.33 -12.38 -10.56
C GLY A 80 8.89 -12.83 -10.36
N ALA A 81 8.54 -13.28 -9.14
CA ALA A 81 7.17 -13.67 -8.80
C ALA A 81 6.19 -12.50 -8.91
N LEU A 82 6.56 -11.32 -8.36
CA LEU A 82 5.72 -10.12 -8.40
C LEU A 82 5.54 -9.57 -9.82
N LYS A 83 6.59 -9.61 -10.65
CA LYS A 83 6.53 -9.25 -12.07
C LYS A 83 5.61 -10.19 -12.84
N ALA A 84 5.76 -11.50 -12.64
CA ALA A 84 4.92 -12.49 -13.28
C ALA A 84 3.44 -12.28 -12.92
N ALA A 85 3.13 -12.05 -11.64
CA ALA A 85 1.76 -11.78 -11.20
C ALA A 85 1.19 -10.48 -11.83
N ALA A 86 2.00 -9.42 -11.89
CA ALA A 86 1.61 -8.14 -12.50
C ALA A 86 1.35 -8.25 -14.01
N GLU A 87 2.08 -9.12 -14.71
CA GLU A 87 1.93 -9.35 -16.15
C GLU A 87 0.79 -10.33 -16.50
N ASN A 88 0.34 -11.14 -15.52
CA ASN A 88 -0.62 -12.22 -15.70
C ASN A 88 -1.86 -12.06 -14.81
N GLU A 89 -2.00 -12.87 -13.75
CA GLU A 89 -3.25 -13.02 -13.00
C GLU A 89 -3.74 -11.74 -12.31
N LEU A 90 -2.85 -10.80 -12.02
CA LEU A 90 -3.17 -9.50 -11.43
C LEU A 90 -3.00 -8.33 -12.41
N LYS A 91 -2.96 -8.60 -13.71
CA LYS A 91 -2.80 -7.56 -14.72
C LYS A 91 -3.89 -6.48 -14.62
N GLY A 92 -3.44 -5.22 -14.57
CA GLY A 92 -4.31 -4.05 -14.40
C GLY A 92 -4.67 -3.73 -12.94
N VAL A 93 -4.37 -4.63 -12.00
CA VAL A 93 -4.52 -4.41 -10.56
C VAL A 93 -3.17 -4.24 -9.87
N LEU A 94 -2.22 -5.14 -10.15
CA LEU A 94 -0.83 -5.06 -9.72
C LEU A 94 0.04 -4.51 -10.85
N GLY A 95 0.89 -3.55 -10.52
CA GLY A 95 1.98 -3.06 -11.34
C GLY A 95 3.33 -3.49 -10.77
N TYR A 96 4.36 -3.42 -11.60
CA TYR A 96 5.74 -3.69 -11.25
C TYR A 96 6.62 -2.68 -11.99
N SER A 97 7.57 -2.07 -11.28
CA SER A 97 8.46 -1.05 -11.82
C SER A 97 9.90 -1.28 -11.40
N GLU A 98 10.80 -1.25 -12.38
CA GLU A 98 12.26 -1.22 -12.21
C GLU A 98 12.83 0.20 -12.42
N GLU A 99 11.96 1.18 -12.65
CA GLU A 99 12.35 2.56 -12.91
C GLU A 99 12.58 3.32 -11.60
N PRO A 100 13.56 4.24 -11.54
CA PRO A 100 13.87 5.03 -10.33
C PRO A 100 12.86 6.18 -10.13
N LEU A 101 11.60 5.82 -9.90
CA LEU A 101 10.47 6.73 -9.74
C LEU A 101 10.29 7.19 -8.29
N VAL A 102 9.53 8.27 -8.11
CA VAL A 102 9.11 8.79 -6.80
C VAL A 102 7.58 8.83 -6.70
N SER A 103 7.06 9.09 -5.50
CA SER A 103 5.62 9.09 -5.23
C SER A 103 4.79 9.87 -6.24
N LYS A 104 5.26 11.04 -6.70
CA LYS A 104 4.51 11.89 -7.62
C LYS A 104 4.24 11.22 -8.97
N ASP A 105 5.13 10.35 -9.43
CA ASP A 105 5.05 9.69 -10.74
C ASP A 105 3.87 8.72 -10.83
N TYR A 106 3.32 8.29 -9.68
CA TYR A 106 2.17 7.40 -9.60
C TYR A 106 0.82 8.13 -9.48
N ASN A 107 0.77 9.47 -9.55
CA ASN A 107 -0.51 10.18 -9.53
C ASN A 107 -1.37 9.82 -10.75
N GLY A 108 -2.64 9.51 -10.49
CA GLY A 108 -3.59 9.11 -11.53
C GLY A 108 -3.34 7.70 -12.08
N ASP A 109 -2.45 6.91 -11.45
CA ASP A 109 -2.27 5.52 -11.81
C ASP A 109 -3.51 4.71 -11.36
N PRO A 110 -4.20 4.01 -12.27
CA PRO A 110 -5.43 3.30 -11.94
C PRO A 110 -5.20 1.96 -11.22
N ARG A 111 -3.95 1.49 -11.11
CA ARG A 111 -3.62 0.21 -10.46
C ARG A 111 -3.74 0.34 -8.94
N SER A 112 -4.01 -0.78 -8.27
CA SER A 112 -4.18 -0.82 -6.80
C SER A 112 -2.87 -0.89 -6.04
N SER A 113 -1.81 -1.38 -6.67
CA SER A 113 -0.50 -1.62 -6.06
C SER A 113 0.54 -1.63 -7.18
N ILE A 114 1.66 -0.94 -7.01
CA ILE A 114 2.76 -0.91 -7.96
C ILE A 114 4.06 -1.19 -7.21
N VAL A 115 4.64 -2.37 -7.43
CA VAL A 115 5.87 -2.82 -6.77
C VAL A 115 7.04 -1.98 -7.22
N ASP A 116 7.81 -1.48 -6.24
CA ASP A 116 9.09 -0.81 -6.42
C ASP A 116 10.21 -1.85 -6.33
N ALA A 117 10.60 -2.40 -7.48
CA ALA A 117 11.52 -3.55 -7.54
C ALA A 117 12.93 -3.21 -7.04
N LEU A 118 13.32 -1.92 -7.14
CA LEU A 118 14.60 -1.41 -6.66
C LEU A 118 14.69 -1.39 -5.13
N SER A 119 13.55 -1.41 -4.46
CA SER A 119 13.43 -1.33 -3.00
C SER A 119 13.23 -2.68 -2.30
N THR A 120 13.15 -3.78 -3.06
CA THR A 120 13.02 -5.13 -2.50
C THR A 120 14.29 -5.53 -1.75
N MET A 121 14.13 -6.06 -0.53
CA MET A 121 15.24 -6.55 0.29
C MET A 121 14.94 -7.93 0.85
N VAL A 122 15.99 -8.73 1.03
CA VAL A 122 15.95 -10.02 1.72
C VAL A 122 17.06 -10.05 2.76
N MET A 123 16.74 -10.47 3.98
CA MET A 123 17.66 -10.69 5.08
C MET A 123 17.51 -12.13 5.59
N GLU A 124 18.62 -12.77 5.97
CA GLU A 124 18.64 -14.13 6.56
C GLU A 124 17.86 -15.16 5.71
N ASP A 125 17.89 -14.96 4.39
CA ASP A 125 17.23 -15.77 3.35
C ASP A 125 15.70 -15.83 3.37
N ASN A 126 15.01 -15.46 4.46
CA ASN A 126 13.55 -15.58 4.55
C ASN A 126 12.83 -14.33 5.08
N LEU A 127 13.54 -13.32 5.60
CA LEU A 127 12.95 -12.06 6.03
C LEU A 127 12.95 -11.06 4.88
N VAL A 128 11.79 -10.85 4.28
CA VAL A 128 11.64 -10.01 3.08
C VAL A 128 11.04 -8.65 3.42
N LYS A 129 11.44 -7.64 2.65
CA LYS A 129 10.83 -6.31 2.62
C LYS A 129 10.43 -6.00 1.18
N VAL A 130 9.16 -5.67 0.97
CA VAL A 130 8.62 -5.23 -0.32
C VAL A 130 7.95 -3.87 -0.17
N VAL A 131 8.32 -2.96 -1.04
CA VAL A 131 7.73 -1.62 -1.13
C VAL A 131 6.76 -1.58 -2.31
N SER A 132 5.56 -1.05 -2.08
CA SER A 132 4.56 -0.89 -3.14
C SER A 132 3.84 0.46 -3.05
N TRP A 133 3.82 1.17 -4.17
CA TRP A 133 3.15 2.46 -4.35
C TRP A 133 1.68 2.26 -4.71
N TYR A 134 0.84 3.23 -4.35
CA TYR A 134 -0.54 3.31 -4.82
C TYR A 134 -1.06 4.74 -4.76
N ASP A 135 -1.79 5.15 -5.79
CA ASP A 135 -2.64 6.33 -5.71
C ASP A 135 -3.84 5.99 -4.82
N ASN A 136 -3.81 6.51 -3.59
CA ASN A 136 -4.82 6.21 -2.58
C ASN A 136 -6.20 6.80 -2.89
N GLU A 137 -6.31 7.72 -3.84
CA GLU A 137 -7.60 8.28 -4.28
C GLU A 137 -8.04 7.60 -5.58
N TRP A 138 -7.19 7.63 -6.60
CA TRP A 138 -7.56 7.21 -7.96
C TRP A 138 -7.66 5.70 -8.09
N GLY A 139 -6.63 4.96 -7.70
CA GLY A 139 -6.62 3.49 -7.80
C GLY A 139 -7.76 2.86 -7.01
N TYR A 140 -8.06 3.38 -5.81
CA TYR A 140 -9.21 2.93 -5.02
C TYR A 140 -10.55 3.26 -5.68
N SER A 141 -10.70 4.46 -6.24
CA SER A 141 -11.92 4.87 -6.96
C SER A 141 -12.19 3.96 -8.16
N CYS A 142 -11.14 3.59 -8.93
CA CYS A 142 -11.27 2.62 -10.01
C CYS A 142 -11.78 1.27 -9.51
N ARG A 143 -11.25 0.73 -8.39
CA ARG A 143 -11.73 -0.54 -7.81
C ARG A 143 -13.19 -0.49 -7.36
N VAL A 144 -13.66 0.65 -6.86
CA VAL A 144 -15.07 0.82 -6.50
C VAL A 144 -15.97 0.73 -7.74
N VAL A 145 -15.56 1.36 -8.85
CA VAL A 145 -16.28 1.26 -10.13
C VAL A 145 -16.26 -0.18 -10.66
N ASP A 146 -15.11 -0.84 -10.65
CA ASP A 146 -14.97 -2.23 -11.09
C ASP A 146 -15.88 -3.17 -10.27
N LEU A 147 -15.93 -2.99 -8.94
CA LEU A 147 -16.79 -3.78 -8.07
C LEU A 147 -18.28 -3.51 -8.34
N ALA A 148 -18.66 -2.25 -8.57
CA ALA A 148 -20.04 -1.90 -8.89
C ALA A 148 -20.49 -2.54 -10.22
N ALA A 149 -19.63 -2.51 -11.25
CA ALA A 149 -19.88 -3.20 -12.51
C ALA A 149 -20.03 -4.72 -12.31
N TYR A 150 -19.09 -5.33 -11.57
CA TYR A 150 -19.13 -6.77 -11.25
C TYR A 150 -20.42 -7.20 -10.55
N VAL A 151 -20.91 -6.40 -9.59
CA VAL A 151 -22.18 -6.65 -8.91
C VAL A 151 -23.36 -6.45 -9.87
N GLY A 152 -23.34 -5.37 -10.66
CA GLY A 152 -24.39 -5.06 -11.64
C GLY A 152 -24.60 -6.14 -12.69
N GLU A 153 -23.54 -6.80 -13.14
CA GLU A 153 -23.61 -7.95 -14.06
C GLU A 153 -24.24 -9.21 -13.45
N ARG A 154 -24.43 -9.25 -12.13
CA ARG A 154 -24.94 -10.40 -11.35
C ARG A 154 -26.28 -10.14 -10.69
N LEU A 155 -26.86 -8.96 -10.90
CA LEU A 155 -28.23 -8.61 -10.52
C LEU A 155 -29.20 -8.98 -11.63
#